data_AF-A0A2S6CZA7-F1
#
_entry.id   AF-A0A2S6CZA7-F1
#
_cell.length_a   1.000
_cell.length_b   1.000
_cell.length_c   1.000
_cell.angle_alpha   90.00
_cell.angle_beta   90.00
_cell.angle_gamma   90.00
#
_symmetry.space_group_name_H-M   'P 1'
#
loop_
_entity.id
_entity.type
_entity.pdbx_description
1 polymer ?
#
loop_
_entity_poly.entity_id
_entity_poly.type
_entity_poly.pdbx_seq_one_letter_code
_entity_poly.pdbx_strand_id
1 'polypeptide(L)' 'MSELIEIKESITICRDSKDDKFLELAISGKANFIITGDQDLLVLNPFRNIEIITANEFLNRFN' A
#
# COMPACT_ATOMS: atom_id res chain seq x y z
N MET A 1 -4.04 17.65 -3.68
CA MET A 1 -4.27 17.89 -2.25
C MET A 1 -3.55 16.80 -1.49
N SER A 2 -2.79 17.12 -0.46
CA SER A 2 -2.22 16.13 0.46
C SER A 2 -2.76 16.38 1.86
N GLU A 3 -2.84 15.32 2.66
CA GLU A 3 -3.29 15.35 4.04
C GLU A 3 -2.24 14.67 4.91
N LEU A 4 -2.03 15.19 6.12
CA LEU A 4 -1.22 14.53 7.12
C LEU A 4 -2.05 13.49 7.84
N ILE A 5 -1.59 12.25 7.82
CA ILE A 5 -2.28 11.11 8.44
C ILE A 5 -1.49 10.68 9.67
N GLU A 6 -2.17 10.63 10.81
CA GLU A 6 -1.63 9.98 12.01
C GLU A 6 -1.71 8.45 11.85
N ILE A 7 -0.59 7.77 12.09
CA ILE A 7 -0.50 6.32 12.01
C ILE A 7 -1.12 5.69 13.26
N LYS A 8 -2.12 4.83 13.08
CA LYS A 8 -2.92 4.27 14.18
C LYS A 8 -2.50 2.88 14.62
N GLU A 9 -1.71 2.19 13.80
CA GLU A 9 -1.21 0.85 14.09
C GLU A 9 0.19 0.68 13.51
N SER A 10 0.97 -0.21 14.13
CA SER A 10 2.28 -0.58 13.61
C SER A 10 2.23 -1.93 12.93
N ILE A 11 2.95 -2.05 11.82
CA ILE A 11 3.03 -3.25 10.99
C ILE A 11 4.49 -3.69 10.92
N THR A 12 4.73 -4.99 10.99
CA THR A 12 6.05 -5.62 10.92
C THR A 12 5.94 -6.89 10.09
N ILE A 13 5.73 -6.74 8.79
CA ILE A 13 5.47 -7.87 7.88
C ILE A 13 6.38 -7.86 6.66
N CYS A 14 6.82 -6.67 6.23
CA CYS A 14 7.73 -6.54 5.11
C CYS A 14 9.08 -7.16 5.46
N ARG A 15 9.75 -7.72 4.45
CA ARG A 15 11.13 -8.22 4.59
C ARG A 15 12.10 -7.08 4.91
N ASP A 16 11.95 -5.96 4.22
CA ASP A 16 12.57 -4.69 4.63
C ASP A 16 11.57 -3.94 5.53
N SER A 17 11.92 -3.81 6.81
CA SER A 17 11.09 -3.09 7.79
C SER A 17 10.83 -1.63 7.43
N LYS A 18 11.58 -1.06 6.49
CA LYS A 18 11.35 0.32 6.01
C LYS A 18 10.11 0.45 5.14
N ASP A 19 9.61 -0.65 4.59
CA ASP A 19 8.44 -0.64 3.70
C ASP A 19 7.12 -0.79 4.46
N ASP A 20 7.17 -1.26 5.72
CA ASP A 20 5.98 -1.37 6.58
C ASP A 20 5.21 -0.05 6.67
N LYS A 21 5.91 1.09 6.67
CA LYS A 21 5.31 2.45 6.70
C LYS A 21 4.31 2.70 5.57
N PHE A 22 4.46 2.06 4.41
CA PHE A 22 3.53 2.22 3.29
C PHE A 22 2.20 1.51 3.58
N LEU A 23 2.28 0.33 4.20
CA LEU A 23 1.12 -0.44 4.64
C LEU A 23 0.40 0.29 5.78
N GLU A 24 1.16 0.80 6.76
CA GLU A 24 0.65 1.56 7.90
C GLU A 24 -0.10 2.82 7.45
N LEU A 25 0.50 3.57 6.51
CA LEU A 25 -0.12 4.75 5.91
C LEU A 25 -1.37 4.39 5.12
N ALA A 26 -1.33 3.33 4.30
CA ALA A 26 -2.45 2.93 3.49
C ALA A 26 -3.67 2.57 4.35
N ILE A 27 -3.47 1.87 5.48
CA ILE A 27 -4.56 1.54 6.40
C ILE A 27 -5.06 2.78 7.13
N SER A 28 -4.14 3.56 7.71
CA SER A 28 -4.50 4.75 8.48
C SER A 28 -5.23 5.79 7.61
N GLY A 29 -4.80 5.92 6.34
CA GLY A 29 -5.41 6.77 5.32
C GLY A 29 -6.60 6.14 4.58
N LYS A 30 -6.99 4.90 4.90
CA LYS A 30 -8.09 4.16 4.26
C LYS A 30 -7.96 4.09 2.73
N ALA A 31 -6.75 3.89 2.24
CA ALA A 31 -6.48 3.77 0.82
C ALA A 31 -7.19 2.53 0.23
N ASN A 32 -7.67 2.64 -1.00
CA ASN A 32 -8.17 1.49 -1.75
C ASN A 32 -7.04 0.75 -2.46
N PHE A 33 -5.95 1.46 -2.81
CA PHE A 33 -4.84 0.94 -3.58
C PHE A 33 -3.49 1.42 -3.02
N ILE A 34 -2.50 0.55 -3.06
CA ILE A 34 -1.08 0.92 -3.10
C ILE A 34 -0.59 0.64 -4.52
N ILE A 35 -0.14 1.67 -5.22
CA ILE A 35 0.41 1.53 -6.57
C ILE A 35 1.93 1.52 -6.46
N THR A 36 2.56 0.39 -6.79
CA THR A 36 4.01 0.21 -6.65
C THR A 36 4.59 -0.76 -7.69
N GLY A 37 5.89 -0.64 -7.95
CA GLY A 37 6.66 -1.62 -8.71
C GLY A 37 7.46 -2.58 -7.82
N ASP A 38 7.42 -2.38 -6.50
CA ASP A 38 8.18 -3.16 -5.53
C ASP A 38 7.58 -4.56 -5.36
N GLN A 39 8.39 -5.59 -5.63
CA GLN A 39 7.96 -6.98 -5.53
C GLN A 39 7.69 -7.41 -4.09
N ASP A 40 8.41 -6.87 -3.10
CA ASP A 40 8.21 -7.23 -1.70
C ASP A 40 6.85 -6.73 -1.18
N LEU A 41 6.34 -5.62 -1.73
CA LEU A 41 4.99 -5.14 -1.45
C LEU A 41 3.93 -5.84 -2.31
N LEU A 42 4.20 -6.08 -3.59
CA LEU A 42 3.23 -6.71 -4.50
C LEU A 42 2.85 -8.12 -4.06
N VAL A 43 3.77 -8.89 -3.46
CA VAL A 43 3.44 -10.24 -2.93
C VAL A 43 2.46 -10.22 -1.75
N LEU A 44 2.24 -9.05 -1.13
CA LEU A 44 1.27 -8.88 -0.05
C LEU A 44 -0.15 -8.58 -0.57
N ASN A 45 -0.36 -8.54 -1.89
CA ASN A 45 -1.66 -8.26 -2.49
C ASN A 45 -2.66 -9.43 -2.33
N PRO A 46 -3.91 -9.18 -1.85
CA PRO A 46 -4.37 -7.95 -1.21
C PRO A 46 -3.95 -7.89 0.26
N PHE A 47 -3.66 -6.68 0.74
CA PHE A 47 -3.32 -6.46 2.13
C PHE A 47 -4.48 -5.79 2.86
N ARG A 48 -5.17 -6.53 3.74
CA ARG A 48 -6.30 -6.02 4.56
C ARG A 48 -7.32 -5.21 3.73
N ASN A 49 -7.78 -5.78 2.62
CA ASN A 49 -8.72 -5.18 1.67
C ASN A 49 -8.18 -4.00 0.85
N ILE A 50 -6.89 -3.69 0.94
CA ILE A 50 -6.18 -2.74 0.09
C ILE A 50 -5.52 -3.53 -1.03
N GLU A 51 -5.81 -3.19 -2.28
CA GLU A 51 -5.13 -3.80 -3.41
C GLU A 51 -3.73 -3.22 -3.58
N ILE A 52 -2.72 -4.07 -3.75
CA ILE A 52 -1.36 -3.66 -4.05
C ILE A 52 -1.07 -4.09 -5.49
N ILE A 53 -1.02 -3.13 -6.40
CA ILE A 53 -0.95 -3.39 -7.84
C ILE A 53 0.08 -2.50 -8.52
N THR A 54 0.48 -2.89 -9.72
CA THR A 54 1.38 -2.07 -10.55
C THR A 54 0.63 -0.89 -11.17
N ALA A 55 1.37 0.16 -11.53
CA ALA A 55 0.80 1.30 -12.24
C ALA A 55 0.13 0.88 -13.56
N ASN A 56 0.72 -0.08 -14.27
CA ASN A 56 0.15 -0.60 -15.53
C ASN A 56 -1.18 -1.32 -15.31
N GLU A 57 -1.30 -2.13 -14.26
CA GLU A 57 -2.58 -2.76 -13.90
C GLU A 57 -3.64 -1.74 -13.52
N PHE A 58 -3.28 -0.72 -12.73
CA PHE A 58 -4.22 0.35 -12.37
C PHE A 58 -4.72 1.08 -13.62
N LEU A 59 -3.82 1.51 -14.51
CA LEU A 59 -4.20 2.18 -15.76
C LEU A 59 -5.06 1.29 -16.66
N ASN A 60 -4.79 -0.01 -16.76
CA ASN A 60 -5.60 -0.92 -17.57
C ASN A 60 -7.02 -1.12 -17.03
N ARG A 61 -7.25 -0.94 -15.72
CA ARG A 61 -8.58 -1.09 -15.09
C ARG A 61 -9.42 0.17 -15.15
N PHE A 62 -8.79 1.34 -15.20
CA PHE A 62 -9.44 2.64 -15.00
C PHE A 62 -9.23 3.64 -16.15
N ASN A 63 -8.61 3.22 -17.27
CA ASN A 63 -8.61 3.97 -18.52
C ASN A 63 -9.86 3.69 -19.37
#